data_AF-A0A0K8SER1-F1
#
_entry.id   AF-A0A0K8SER1-F1
#
_cell.length_a   1.000
_cell.length_b   1.000
_cell.length_c   1.000
_cell.angle_alpha   90.00
_cell.angle_beta   90.00
_cell.angle_gamma   90.00
#
_symmetry.space_group_name_H-M   'P 1'
#
loop_
_entity.id
_entity.type
_entity.pdbx_description
1 polymer ?
#
loop_
_entity_poly.entity_id
_entity_poly.type
_entity_poly.pdbx_seq_one_letter_code
_entity_poly.pdbx_strand_id
1 'polypeptide(L)'
;MKKARPRVFFDVEVGGLPIGRVVFQLYSDKVPITSENFRALCTGEKGIGKTSGKPLHYKGIIFHRVVKDFMVQGGDFTVGNGTGGESIYGGTFDDEALDGKHERPFLLSMANRGKDTNGSQFFITTQPAPHLDGVHVVFGEVVSGQNVVLHVEQLPVDRMNRPLQDAKVVNCGELVLKPKSKPKKVEPSSDEAESSADSDGSSQRGESDEGKSKKKKKKKDKKSETTEDITRRLLEEALKDLKTEK
;
A
#
# COMPACT_ATOMS: atom_id res chain seq x y z
N MET A 1 -14.38 20.38 -13.34
CA MET A 1 -13.07 19.70 -13.16
C MET A 1 -13.33 18.21 -13.01
N LYS A 2 -12.68 17.33 -13.79
CA LYS A 2 -12.79 15.88 -13.56
C LYS A 2 -12.16 15.56 -12.21
N LYS A 3 -12.91 14.92 -11.30
CA LYS A 3 -12.41 14.47 -10.00
C LYS A 3 -11.24 13.52 -10.25
N ALA A 4 -10.15 13.70 -9.51
CA ALA A 4 -8.99 12.80 -9.62
C ALA A 4 -9.40 11.38 -9.21
N ARG A 5 -9.00 10.39 -9.99
CA ARG A 5 -9.22 8.98 -9.68
C ARG A 5 -8.44 8.60 -8.41
N PRO A 6 -9.06 7.90 -7.43
CA PRO A 6 -8.37 7.42 -6.23
C PRO A 6 -7.28 6.41 -6.58
N ARG A 7 -6.18 6.44 -5.82
CA ARG A 7 -5.14 5.42 -5.87
C ARG A 7 -5.07 4.68 -4.56
N VAL A 8 -5.04 3.36 -4.61
CA VAL A 8 -4.91 2.49 -3.44
C VAL A 8 -3.72 1.56 -3.61
N PHE A 9 -3.27 0.95 -2.53
CA PHE A 9 -2.10 0.08 -2.57
C PHE A 9 -2.29 -1.19 -1.74
N PHE A 10 -1.54 -2.22 -2.11
CA PHE A 10 -1.27 -3.42 -1.31
C PHE A 10 0.23 -3.58 -1.13
N ASP A 11 0.66 -3.77 0.11
CA ASP A 11 1.98 -4.33 0.43
C ASP A 11 1.81 -5.85 0.56
N VAL A 12 2.57 -6.60 -0.22
CA VAL A 12 2.42 -8.06 -0.35
C VAL A 12 3.67 -8.77 0.18
N GLU A 13 3.45 -9.85 0.94
CA GLU A 13 4.46 -10.81 1.32
C GLU A 13 4.13 -12.20 0.78
N VAL A 14 5.14 -13.04 0.61
CA VAL A 14 4.99 -14.47 0.30
C VAL A 14 5.73 -15.25 1.37
N GLY A 15 4.98 -16.04 2.14
CA GLY A 15 5.49 -16.79 3.31
C GLY A 15 6.33 -15.96 4.27
N GLY A 16 5.86 -14.75 4.60
CA GLY A 16 6.51 -13.84 5.55
C GLY A 16 7.63 -12.97 4.97
N LEU A 17 7.97 -13.12 3.69
CA LEU A 17 8.97 -12.30 3.02
C LEU A 17 8.29 -11.21 2.18
N PRO A 18 8.50 -9.91 2.47
CA PRO A 18 7.94 -8.83 1.65
C PRO A 18 8.46 -8.89 0.21
N ILE A 19 7.55 -8.95 -0.76
CA ILE A 19 7.89 -9.00 -2.20
C ILE A 19 7.65 -7.67 -2.92
N GLY A 20 6.88 -6.75 -2.31
CA GLY A 20 6.76 -5.38 -2.77
C GLY A 20 5.36 -4.80 -2.66
N ARG A 21 5.16 -3.66 -3.32
CA ARG A 21 3.90 -2.91 -3.32
C ARG A 21 3.25 -2.93 -4.69
N VAL A 22 1.95 -3.21 -4.72
CA VAL A 22 1.07 -3.00 -5.87
C VAL A 22 0.30 -1.71 -5.66
N VAL A 23 0.25 -0.84 -6.66
CA VAL A 23 -0.55 0.39 -6.65
C VAL A 23 -1.59 0.32 -7.75
N PHE A 24 -2.84 0.58 -7.38
CA PHE A 24 -3.98 0.57 -8.26
C PHE A 24 -4.50 1.98 -8.50
N GLN A 25 -5.00 2.23 -9.71
CA GLN A 25 -5.82 3.40 -10.03
C GLN A 25 -7.26 2.93 -10.24
N LEU A 26 -8.20 3.50 -9.48
CA LEU A 26 -9.62 3.12 -9.54
C LEU A 26 -10.40 4.03 -10.50
N TYR A 27 -11.28 3.46 -11.31
CA TYR A 27 -12.09 4.19 -12.30
C TYR A 27 -13.36 4.78 -11.66
N SER A 28 -13.20 5.58 -10.60
CA SER A 28 -14.31 6.16 -9.83
C SER A 28 -15.23 7.10 -10.62
N ASP A 29 -14.77 7.57 -11.77
CA ASP A 29 -15.53 8.37 -12.74
C ASP A 29 -16.44 7.51 -13.66
N LYS A 30 -16.19 6.20 -13.73
CA LYS A 30 -16.97 5.24 -14.54
C LYS A 30 -17.83 4.33 -13.67
N VAL A 31 -17.22 3.75 -12.64
CA VAL A 31 -17.84 2.78 -11.73
C VAL A 31 -17.67 3.23 -10.27
N PRO A 32 -18.31 4.35 -9.86
CA PRO A 32 -18.15 4.94 -8.53
C PRO A 32 -18.51 3.99 -7.38
N ILE A 33 -19.54 3.16 -7.51
CA ILE A 33 -19.97 2.24 -6.43
C ILE A 33 -18.91 1.15 -6.25
N THR A 34 -18.50 0.52 -7.35
CA THR A 34 -17.49 -0.54 -7.33
C THR A 34 -16.13 -0.01 -6.84
N SER A 35 -15.74 1.19 -7.31
CA SER A 35 -14.50 1.84 -6.90
C SER A 35 -14.50 2.20 -5.42
N GLU A 36 -15.60 2.75 -4.90
CA GLU A 36 -15.71 3.12 -3.48
C GLU A 36 -15.70 1.90 -2.58
N ASN A 37 -16.34 0.80 -2.97
CA ASN A 37 -16.27 -0.47 -2.26
C ASN A 37 -14.82 -0.93 -2.08
N PHE A 38 -14.07 -1.04 -3.18
CA PHE A 38 -12.68 -1.48 -3.12
C PHE A 38 -11.79 -0.52 -2.34
N ARG A 39 -11.96 0.80 -2.52
CA ARG A 39 -11.19 1.81 -1.80
C ARG A 39 -11.40 1.71 -0.29
N ALA A 40 -12.65 1.64 0.15
CA ALA A 40 -12.99 1.54 1.55
C ALA A 40 -12.54 0.22 2.18
N LEU A 41 -12.58 -0.89 1.43
CA LEU A 41 -12.00 -2.17 1.87
C LEU A 41 -10.47 -2.11 1.95
N CYS A 42 -9.79 -1.26 1.17
CA CYS A 42 -8.36 -1.02 1.34
C CYS A 42 -8.04 -0.23 2.62
N THR A 43 -8.90 0.71 3.04
CA THR A 43 -8.66 1.55 4.22
C THR A 43 -9.19 0.95 5.52
N GLY A 44 -10.20 0.07 5.44
CA GLY A 44 -10.88 -0.49 6.61
C GLY A 44 -11.83 0.49 7.30
N GLU A 45 -12.14 1.63 6.69
CA GLU A 45 -12.86 2.73 7.36
C GLU A 45 -14.35 2.47 7.62
N LYS A 46 -14.92 1.43 7.00
CA LYS A 46 -16.36 1.09 7.12
C LYS A 46 -16.68 0.17 8.29
N GLY A 47 -15.68 -0.17 9.12
CA GLY A 47 -15.89 -0.92 10.35
C GLY A 47 -16.19 -2.39 10.11
N ILE A 48 -17.27 -2.89 10.71
CA ILE A 48 -17.64 -4.32 10.71
C ILE A 48 -18.73 -4.60 9.68
N GLY A 49 -18.58 -5.69 8.93
CA GLY A 49 -19.53 -6.16 7.93
C GLY A 49 -20.85 -6.60 8.56
N LYS A 50 -21.97 -6.24 7.91
CA LYS A 50 -23.32 -6.46 8.44
C LYS A 50 -23.68 -7.94 8.49
N THR A 51 -23.25 -8.70 7.49
CA THR A 51 -23.59 -10.12 7.34
C THR A 51 -22.49 -11.03 7.85
N SER A 52 -21.22 -10.63 7.68
CA SER A 52 -20.08 -11.44 8.10
C SER A 52 -19.67 -11.25 9.56
N GLY A 53 -19.99 -10.11 10.18
CA GLY A 53 -19.51 -9.75 11.52
C GLY A 53 -17.98 -9.56 11.59
N LYS A 54 -17.30 -9.45 10.45
CA LYS A 54 -15.84 -9.30 10.35
C LYS A 54 -15.45 -7.90 9.88
N PRO A 55 -14.23 -7.42 10.18
CA PRO A 55 -13.76 -6.13 9.68
C PRO A 55 -13.81 -6.07 8.14
N LEU A 56 -14.42 -5.02 7.60
CA LEU A 56 -14.47 -4.71 6.16
C LEU A 56 -13.11 -4.17 5.71
N HIS A 57 -12.09 -5.03 5.67
CA HIS A 57 -10.71 -4.63 5.43
C HIS A 57 -9.89 -5.73 4.74
N TYR A 58 -9.14 -5.35 3.71
CA TYR A 58 -8.23 -6.25 2.99
C TYR A 58 -6.92 -6.54 3.72
N LYS A 59 -6.60 -5.82 4.80
CA LYS A 59 -5.37 -6.11 5.55
C LYS A 59 -5.45 -7.51 6.16
N GLY A 60 -4.50 -8.36 5.77
CA GLY A 60 -4.37 -9.73 6.23
C GLY A 60 -5.01 -10.77 5.31
N ILE A 61 -5.67 -10.38 4.23
CA ILE A 61 -6.19 -11.35 3.24
C ILE A 61 -5.05 -12.03 2.50
N ILE A 62 -5.39 -13.15 1.85
CA ILE A 62 -4.51 -13.86 0.93
C ILE A 62 -5.06 -13.86 -0.49
N PHE A 63 -4.18 -14.03 -1.47
CA PHE A 63 -4.55 -14.44 -2.82
C PHE A 63 -4.82 -15.95 -2.83
N HIS A 64 -6.09 -16.32 -2.68
CA HIS A 64 -6.49 -17.71 -2.46
C HIS A 64 -6.62 -18.53 -3.74
N ARG A 65 -6.55 -17.88 -4.92
CA ARG A 65 -6.61 -18.55 -6.22
C ARG A 65 -5.73 -17.85 -7.25
N VAL A 66 -4.87 -18.59 -7.93
CA VAL A 66 -3.90 -18.10 -8.90
C VAL A 66 -3.89 -19.03 -10.11
N VAL A 67 -4.06 -18.48 -11.31
CA VAL A 67 -4.00 -19.23 -12.56
C VAL A 67 -3.00 -18.55 -13.47
N LYS A 68 -1.92 -19.27 -13.78
CA LYS A 68 -0.84 -18.81 -14.63
C LYS A 68 -1.36 -18.43 -16.02
N ASP A 69 -0.83 -17.34 -16.56
CA ASP A 69 -1.18 -16.75 -17.85
C ASP A 69 -2.66 -16.30 -17.90
N PHE A 70 -3.24 -16.00 -16.73
CA PHE A 70 -4.63 -15.55 -16.64
C PHE A 70 -4.83 -14.48 -15.57
N MET A 71 -4.77 -14.83 -14.28
CA MET A 71 -5.09 -13.91 -13.19
C MET A 71 -4.63 -14.36 -11.81
N VAL A 72 -4.63 -13.42 -10.87
CA VAL A 72 -4.54 -13.66 -9.42
C VAL A 72 -5.81 -13.15 -8.73
N GLN A 73 -6.40 -13.94 -7.84
CA GLN A 73 -7.69 -13.65 -7.20
C GLN A 73 -7.54 -13.61 -5.67
N GLY A 74 -8.18 -12.60 -5.07
CA GLY A 74 -8.18 -12.35 -3.64
C GLY A 74 -9.48 -11.69 -3.16
N GLY A 75 -9.42 -11.07 -1.99
CA GLY A 75 -10.50 -10.24 -1.45
C GLY A 75 -11.51 -10.97 -0.56
N ASP A 76 -11.35 -12.27 -0.35
CA ASP A 76 -12.11 -13.03 0.65
C ASP A 76 -11.46 -12.85 2.04
N PHE A 77 -11.91 -11.84 2.79
CA PHE A 77 -11.45 -11.58 4.15
C PHE A 77 -12.21 -12.38 5.22
N THR A 78 -13.24 -13.13 4.84
CA THR A 78 -14.07 -13.85 5.82
C THR A 78 -13.68 -15.32 5.92
N VAL A 79 -13.50 -16.02 4.82
CA VAL A 79 -13.13 -17.46 4.81
C VAL A 79 -11.74 -17.69 4.22
N GLY A 80 -11.31 -16.84 3.29
CA GLY A 80 -9.99 -16.94 2.65
C GLY A 80 -9.86 -18.11 1.68
N ASN A 81 -10.96 -18.58 1.09
CA ASN A 81 -10.97 -19.70 0.14
C ASN A 81 -11.87 -19.46 -1.09
N GLY A 82 -12.45 -18.27 -1.22
CA GLY A 82 -13.32 -17.89 -2.33
C GLY A 82 -14.81 -18.09 -2.05
N THR A 83 -15.19 -18.70 -0.93
CA THR A 83 -16.61 -18.83 -0.54
C THR A 83 -17.13 -17.66 0.29
N GLY A 84 -16.24 -16.79 0.78
CA GLY A 84 -16.59 -15.64 1.62
C GLY A 84 -16.54 -14.28 0.93
N GLY A 85 -16.26 -13.26 1.74
CA GLY A 85 -16.28 -11.84 1.39
C GLY A 85 -17.63 -11.15 1.59
N GLU A 86 -17.59 -9.83 1.74
CA GLU A 86 -18.77 -8.97 1.89
C GLU A 86 -18.44 -7.55 1.40
N SER A 87 -19.36 -6.90 0.70
CA SER A 87 -19.21 -5.49 0.31
C SER A 87 -19.41 -4.54 1.49
N ILE A 88 -18.98 -3.29 1.32
CA ILE A 88 -19.22 -2.24 2.31
C ILE A 88 -20.70 -1.85 2.46
N TYR A 89 -21.54 -2.28 1.52
CA TYR A 89 -22.97 -1.95 1.48
C TYR A 89 -23.81 -2.94 2.32
N GLY A 90 -23.23 -4.11 2.62
CA GLY A 90 -23.87 -5.23 3.30
C GLY A 90 -24.23 -6.33 2.31
N GLY A 91 -23.65 -7.52 2.47
CA GLY A 91 -23.80 -8.60 1.50
C GLY A 91 -23.17 -8.26 0.14
N THR A 92 -23.92 -8.45 -0.95
CA THR A 92 -23.48 -8.16 -2.33
C THR A 92 -24.13 -6.90 -2.90
N PHE A 93 -23.63 -6.42 -4.05
CA PHE A 93 -24.20 -5.32 -4.83
C PHE A 93 -24.19 -5.60 -6.34
N ASP A 94 -24.99 -4.82 -7.05
CA ASP A 94 -25.29 -4.98 -8.48
C ASP A 94 -24.07 -4.69 -9.39
N ASP A 95 -24.10 -5.22 -10.61
CA ASP A 95 -23.08 -4.94 -11.62
C ASP A 95 -23.18 -3.49 -12.15
N GLU A 96 -22.10 -2.74 -12.03
CA GLU A 96 -22.02 -1.34 -12.49
C GLU A 96 -21.29 -1.25 -13.83
N ALA A 97 -21.96 -0.74 -14.86
CA ALA A 97 -21.36 -0.41 -16.17
C ALA A 97 -20.41 -1.50 -16.73
N LEU A 98 -20.98 -2.54 -17.33
CA LEU A 98 -20.26 -3.66 -17.95
C LEU A 98 -19.60 -3.32 -19.30
N ASP A 99 -19.29 -2.04 -19.55
CA ASP A 99 -18.62 -1.55 -20.77
C ASP A 99 -17.11 -1.74 -20.73
N GLY A 100 -16.53 -1.92 -19.54
CA GLY A 100 -15.11 -2.19 -19.35
C GLY A 100 -14.70 -3.55 -19.93
N LYS A 101 -13.72 -3.55 -20.83
CA LYS A 101 -13.18 -4.77 -21.45
C LYS A 101 -11.88 -5.22 -20.81
N HIS A 102 -11.69 -6.53 -20.74
CA HIS A 102 -10.47 -7.19 -20.26
C HIS A 102 -9.44 -7.34 -21.40
N GLU A 103 -9.19 -6.25 -22.13
CA GLU A 103 -8.42 -6.27 -23.38
C GLU A 103 -6.90 -6.30 -23.20
N ARG A 104 -6.42 -6.13 -21.97
CA ARG A 104 -4.99 -6.03 -21.64
C ARG A 104 -4.71 -6.59 -20.24
N PRO A 105 -3.46 -6.97 -19.93
CA PRO A 105 -3.09 -7.41 -18.60
C PRO A 105 -3.17 -6.26 -17.57
N PHE A 106 -3.16 -6.67 -16.31
CA PHE A 106 -3.13 -5.81 -15.12
C PHE A 106 -4.36 -4.94 -14.91
N LEU A 107 -5.50 -5.34 -15.47
CA LEU A 107 -6.80 -4.81 -15.13
C LEU A 107 -7.32 -5.43 -13.83
N LEU A 108 -7.92 -4.58 -13.00
CA LEU A 108 -8.55 -4.93 -11.73
C LEU A 108 -10.06 -5.05 -11.95
N SER A 109 -10.62 -6.22 -11.60
CA SER A 109 -12.00 -6.57 -11.92
C SER A 109 -12.67 -7.37 -10.80
N MET A 110 -13.99 -7.26 -10.68
CA MET A 110 -14.76 -7.90 -9.61
C MET A 110 -14.94 -9.40 -9.88
N ALA A 111 -14.67 -10.23 -8.86
CA ALA A 111 -15.11 -11.62 -8.89
C ALA A 111 -16.55 -11.70 -8.36
N ASN A 112 -17.39 -12.47 -9.05
CA ASN A 112 -18.80 -12.66 -8.70
C ASN A 112 -19.20 -14.15 -8.88
N ARG A 113 -20.42 -14.50 -8.47
CA ARG A 113 -21.02 -15.84 -8.61
C ARG A 113 -22.25 -15.80 -9.51
N GLY A 114 -22.18 -14.98 -10.55
CA GLY A 114 -23.31 -14.63 -11.41
C GLY A 114 -23.70 -13.16 -11.26
N LYS A 115 -24.71 -12.77 -12.04
CA LYS A 115 -25.18 -11.39 -12.15
C LYS A 115 -25.52 -10.79 -10.78
N ASP A 116 -25.10 -9.56 -10.55
CA ASP A 116 -25.44 -8.74 -9.36
C ASP A 116 -25.01 -9.37 -8.02
N THR A 117 -23.86 -10.07 -8.01
CA THR A 117 -23.32 -10.72 -6.80
C THR A 117 -21.92 -10.21 -6.41
N ASN A 118 -21.64 -8.93 -6.67
CA ASN A 118 -20.36 -8.33 -6.32
C ASN A 118 -20.23 -8.19 -4.80
N GLY A 119 -19.17 -8.76 -4.21
CA GLY A 119 -18.88 -8.67 -2.78
C GLY A 119 -17.59 -7.88 -2.53
N SER A 120 -16.61 -8.55 -1.95
CA SER A 120 -15.25 -8.02 -1.77
C SER A 120 -14.19 -8.72 -2.59
N GLN A 121 -14.53 -9.82 -3.27
CA GLN A 121 -13.56 -10.56 -4.06
C GLN A 121 -13.27 -9.86 -5.38
N PHE A 122 -12.02 -9.93 -5.78
CA PHE A 122 -11.52 -9.29 -6.99
C PHE A 122 -10.45 -10.19 -7.62
N PHE A 123 -10.15 -9.94 -8.88
CA PHE A 123 -8.98 -10.49 -9.53
C PHE A 123 -8.21 -9.41 -10.30
N ILE A 124 -6.92 -9.67 -10.49
CA ILE A 124 -6.02 -8.88 -11.32
C ILE A 124 -5.62 -9.77 -12.49
N THR A 125 -5.93 -9.33 -13.70
CA THR A 125 -5.52 -10.04 -14.92
C THR A 125 -4.01 -9.96 -15.13
N THR A 126 -3.42 -10.99 -15.73
CA THR A 126 -2.01 -11.01 -16.17
C THR A 126 -1.90 -11.23 -17.68
N GLN A 127 -3.01 -11.53 -18.33
CA GLN A 127 -3.19 -11.59 -19.79
C GLN A 127 -4.55 -10.97 -20.19
N PRO A 128 -4.77 -10.62 -21.48
CA PRO A 128 -6.10 -10.29 -21.97
C PRO A 128 -7.09 -11.43 -21.74
N ALA A 129 -8.29 -11.10 -21.27
CA ALA A 129 -9.33 -12.07 -20.90
C ALA A 129 -10.72 -11.67 -21.44
N PRO A 130 -10.90 -11.50 -22.77
CA PRO A 130 -12.15 -11.00 -23.36
C PRO A 130 -13.37 -11.89 -23.09
N HIS A 131 -13.18 -13.15 -22.71
CA HIS A 131 -14.25 -14.06 -22.30
C HIS A 131 -14.93 -13.66 -20.98
N LEU A 132 -14.38 -12.70 -20.24
CA LEU A 132 -14.95 -12.14 -19.01
C LEU A 132 -15.75 -10.84 -19.26
N ASP A 133 -15.70 -10.31 -20.49
CA ASP A 133 -16.40 -9.08 -20.86
C ASP A 133 -17.92 -9.25 -20.76
N GLY A 134 -18.61 -8.23 -20.26
CA GLY A 134 -20.06 -8.30 -20.04
C GLY A 134 -20.49 -9.16 -18.85
N VAL A 135 -19.54 -9.75 -18.10
CA VAL A 135 -19.82 -10.59 -16.92
C VAL A 135 -19.18 -10.02 -15.65
N HIS A 136 -17.97 -9.47 -15.76
CA HIS A 136 -17.22 -8.93 -14.63
C HIS A 136 -16.97 -7.42 -14.80
N VAL A 137 -17.23 -6.66 -13.73
CA VAL A 137 -17.01 -5.21 -13.73
C VAL A 137 -15.52 -4.89 -13.64
N VAL A 138 -14.95 -4.32 -14.70
CA VAL A 138 -13.58 -3.76 -14.68
C VAL A 138 -13.61 -2.39 -14.01
N PHE A 139 -12.93 -2.25 -12.88
CA PHE A 139 -13.01 -1.03 -12.06
C PHE A 139 -11.68 -0.36 -11.76
N GLY A 140 -10.58 -0.87 -12.29
CA GLY A 140 -9.29 -0.21 -12.17
C GLY A 140 -8.17 -0.92 -12.91
N GLU A 141 -6.96 -0.52 -12.60
CA GLU A 141 -5.74 -1.10 -13.16
C GLU A 141 -4.55 -0.95 -12.21
N VAL A 142 -3.56 -1.83 -12.36
CA VAL A 142 -2.26 -1.67 -11.70
C VAL A 142 -1.45 -0.61 -12.43
N VAL A 143 -1.07 0.44 -11.71
CA VAL A 143 -0.22 1.53 -12.22
C VAL A 143 1.24 1.40 -11.77
N SER A 144 1.53 0.56 -10.77
CA SER A 144 2.88 0.22 -10.32
C SER A 144 2.85 -1.12 -9.58
N GLY A 145 3.95 -1.89 -9.66
CA GLY A 145 4.07 -3.17 -8.97
C GLY A 145 3.55 -4.37 -9.77
N GLN A 146 3.50 -4.26 -11.10
CA GLN A 146 3.13 -5.36 -12.00
C GLN A 146 4.02 -6.59 -11.77
N ASN A 147 5.31 -6.39 -11.47
CA ASN A 147 6.24 -7.47 -11.13
C ASN A 147 5.84 -8.24 -9.86
N VAL A 148 5.20 -7.58 -8.88
CA VAL A 148 4.69 -8.23 -7.67
C VAL A 148 3.50 -9.13 -8.02
N VAL A 149 2.60 -8.66 -8.89
CA VAL A 149 1.47 -9.45 -9.39
C VAL A 149 1.96 -10.67 -10.15
N LEU A 150 2.92 -10.50 -11.06
CA LEU A 150 3.54 -11.62 -11.80
C LEU A 150 4.28 -12.60 -10.88
N HIS A 151 4.92 -12.11 -9.81
CA HIS A 151 5.55 -12.99 -8.82
C HIS A 151 4.50 -13.87 -8.13
N VAL A 152 3.38 -13.29 -7.69
CA VAL A 152 2.26 -14.05 -7.09
C VAL A 152 1.66 -15.05 -8.08
N GLU A 153 1.52 -14.65 -9.35
CA GLU A 153 1.03 -15.54 -10.41
C GLU A 153 1.90 -16.79 -10.61
N GLN A 154 3.22 -16.64 -10.46
CA GLN A 154 4.18 -17.72 -10.72
C GLN A 154 4.35 -18.69 -9.55
N LEU A 155 3.65 -18.48 -8.44
CA LEU A 155 3.73 -19.37 -7.29
C LEU A 155 3.24 -20.79 -7.66
N PRO A 156 3.90 -21.85 -7.15
CA PRO A 156 3.35 -23.19 -7.24
C PRO A 156 1.96 -23.25 -6.60
N VAL A 157 1.01 -23.90 -7.27
CA VAL A 157 -0.37 -24.05 -6.81
C VAL A 157 -0.77 -25.51 -6.61
N ASP A 158 -1.78 -25.74 -5.79
CA ASP A 158 -2.43 -27.03 -5.65
C ASP A 158 -3.42 -27.34 -6.81
N ARG A 159 -4.13 -28.46 -6.71
CA ARG A 159 -5.12 -28.88 -7.71
C ARG A 159 -6.32 -27.93 -7.85
N MET A 160 -6.58 -27.11 -6.83
CA MET A 160 -7.66 -26.12 -6.80
C MET A 160 -7.17 -24.73 -7.20
N ASN A 161 -5.93 -24.62 -7.67
CA ASN A 161 -5.25 -23.36 -8.02
C ASN A 161 -4.97 -22.45 -6.82
N ARG A 162 -4.92 -22.99 -5.59
CA ARG A 162 -4.50 -22.24 -4.40
C ARG A 162 -2.96 -22.25 -4.31
N PRO A 163 -2.29 -21.10 -4.12
CA PRO A 163 -0.85 -21.07 -3.88
C PRO A 163 -0.45 -21.96 -2.70
N LEU A 164 0.63 -22.73 -2.87
CA LEU A 164 1.19 -23.57 -1.79
C LEU A 164 1.83 -22.73 -0.68
N GLN A 165 2.28 -21.52 -1.02
CA GLN A 165 2.78 -20.53 -0.08
C GLN A 165 1.85 -19.32 -0.10
N ASP A 166 1.40 -18.90 1.08
CA ASP A 166 0.45 -17.80 1.20
C ASP A 166 1.09 -16.49 0.70
N ALA A 167 0.50 -15.94 -0.37
CA ALA A 167 0.70 -14.56 -0.79
C ALA A 167 -0.31 -13.68 -0.05
N LYS A 168 0.16 -12.87 0.90
CA LYS A 168 -0.66 -12.13 1.85
C LYS A 168 -0.52 -10.63 1.68
N VAL A 169 -1.63 -9.91 1.79
CA VAL A 169 -1.64 -8.44 1.87
C VAL A 169 -1.36 -8.03 3.32
N VAL A 170 -0.12 -7.64 3.62
CA VAL A 170 0.28 -7.27 4.99
C VAL A 170 -0.19 -5.87 5.38
N ASN A 171 -0.38 -5.01 4.39
CA ASN A 171 -0.84 -3.65 4.59
C ASN A 171 -1.53 -3.14 3.33
N CYS A 172 -2.50 -2.26 3.50
CA CYS A 172 -3.25 -1.67 2.40
C CYS A 172 -3.79 -0.30 2.81
N GLY A 173 -4.21 0.48 1.82
CA GLY A 173 -4.80 1.79 2.08
C GLY A 173 -4.91 2.65 0.83
N GLU A 174 -5.29 3.91 1.04
CA GLU A 174 -5.38 4.93 0.01
C GLU A 174 -4.13 5.82 -0.01
N LEU A 175 -3.64 6.14 -1.21
CA LEU A 175 -2.53 7.07 -1.41
C LEU A 175 -3.08 8.48 -1.57
N VAL A 176 -2.76 9.35 -0.61
CA VAL A 176 -3.10 10.77 -0.65
C VAL A 176 -1.98 11.55 -1.33
N LEU A 177 -2.31 12.30 -2.39
CA LEU A 177 -1.36 13.22 -3.03
C LEU A 177 -1.04 14.35 -2.06
N LYS A 178 0.21 14.41 -1.58
CA LYS A 178 0.71 15.59 -0.85
C LYS A 178 0.93 16.71 -1.88
N PRO A 179 0.29 17.89 -1.73
CA PRO A 179 0.62 19.03 -2.57
C PRO A 179 2.08 19.40 -2.33
N LYS A 180 2.86 19.55 -3.41
CA LYS A 180 4.24 20.05 -3.30
C LYS A 180 4.17 21.47 -2.74
N SER A 181 4.72 21.69 -1.54
CA SER A 181 4.94 23.03 -1.03
C SER A 181 5.89 23.76 -1.99
N LYS A 182 5.49 24.94 -2.48
CA LYS A 182 6.40 25.79 -3.25
C LYS A 182 7.58 26.17 -2.34
N PRO A 183 8.84 26.11 -2.79
CA PRO A 183 9.95 26.65 -2.02
C PRO A 183 9.69 28.15 -1.76
N LYS A 184 9.73 28.57 -0.50
CA LYS A 184 9.71 29.98 -0.14
C LYS A 184 10.93 30.63 -0.79
N LYS A 185 10.73 31.60 -1.69
CA LYS A 185 11.79 32.54 -2.07
C LYS A 185 12.23 33.24 -0.79
N VAL A 186 13.47 33.01 -0.38
CA VAL A 186 14.14 33.85 0.61
C VAL A 186 14.56 35.09 -0.18
N GLU A 187 13.88 36.21 0.06
CA GLU A 187 14.36 37.50 -0.42
C GLU A 187 15.55 37.92 0.45
N PRO A 188 16.64 38.42 -0.14
CA PRO A 188 17.77 38.92 0.63
C PRO A 188 17.35 40.22 1.34
N SER A 189 17.46 40.23 2.66
CA SER A 189 17.39 41.46 3.47
C SER A 189 18.60 42.33 3.14
N SER A 190 18.34 43.49 2.54
CA SER A 190 19.32 44.57 2.41
C SER A 190 19.34 45.37 3.71
N ASP A 191 20.37 45.17 4.51
CA ASP A 191 20.85 46.20 5.45
C ASP A 191 21.82 47.08 4.67
N GLU A 192 21.56 48.39 4.60
CA GLU A 192 22.56 49.47 4.67
C GLU A 192 21.90 50.76 5.16
N ALA A 193 22.73 51.56 5.83
CA ALA A 193 22.45 52.59 6.82
C ALA A 193 22.10 53.97 6.24
N GLU A 194 21.52 54.86 7.07
CA GLU A 194 22.20 56.09 7.54
C GLU A 194 21.35 56.96 8.51
N SER A 195 22.11 57.75 9.28
CA SER A 195 21.89 58.76 10.35
C SER A 195 20.64 59.69 10.27
N SER A 196 20.15 60.41 11.30
CA SER A 196 20.81 61.21 12.37
C SER A 196 19.79 61.78 13.40
N ALA A 197 20.32 62.21 14.57
CA ALA A 197 19.89 63.36 15.43
C ALA A 197 19.32 63.08 16.85
N ASP A 198 19.93 63.80 17.80
CA ASP A 198 19.92 63.75 19.27
C ASP A 198 18.63 64.26 19.97
N SER A 199 18.35 63.76 21.19
CA SER A 199 18.48 64.54 22.45
C SER A 199 17.88 63.82 23.68
N ASP A 200 18.69 63.75 24.74
CA ASP A 200 18.43 63.83 26.18
C ASP A 200 17.47 62.90 26.94
N GLY A 201 17.97 62.40 28.09
CA GLY A 201 17.12 62.02 29.24
C GLY A 201 17.64 60.85 30.10
N SER A 202 18.45 61.18 31.10
CA SER A 202 18.96 60.35 32.21
C SER A 202 18.02 59.27 32.81
N SER A 203 18.58 58.09 33.17
CA SER A 203 18.87 57.71 34.58
C SER A 203 18.94 56.18 34.83
N GLN A 204 20.01 55.82 35.56
CA GLN A 204 20.13 54.77 36.58
C GLN A 204 20.02 53.26 36.28
N ARG A 205 21.18 52.61 36.54
CA ARG A 205 21.42 51.45 37.44
C ARG A 205 21.01 50.04 36.96
N GLY A 206 22.05 49.21 36.82
CA GLY A 206 22.24 48.02 37.65
C GLY A 206 22.02 46.65 36.99
N GLU A 207 23.06 45.81 37.08
CA GLU A 207 23.06 44.33 36.97
C GLU A 207 22.88 43.74 35.55
N SER A 208 23.64 42.77 35.05
CA SER A 208 24.42 41.70 35.68
C SER A 208 25.42 41.11 34.67
N ASP A 209 26.56 40.65 35.20
CA ASP A 209 27.71 40.09 34.48
C ASP A 209 27.49 38.62 34.07
N GLU A 210 28.15 38.25 32.97
CA GLU A 210 28.11 36.95 32.30
C GLU A 210 28.85 35.85 33.09
N GLY A 211 28.28 34.64 33.07
CA GLY A 211 28.90 33.44 33.66
C GLY A 211 28.70 32.20 32.80
N LYS A 212 29.34 32.15 31.62
CA LYS A 212 29.23 31.11 30.59
C LYS A 212 30.07 29.86 30.95
N SER A 213 29.44 28.81 31.48
CA SER A 213 30.12 27.51 31.73
C SER A 213 29.81 26.47 30.63
N LYS A 214 30.82 26.21 29.79
CA LYS A 214 30.86 25.15 28.77
C LYS A 214 31.01 23.77 29.43
N LYS A 215 30.04 22.85 29.24
CA LYS A 215 30.18 21.42 29.61
C LYS A 215 30.31 20.56 28.36
N LYS A 216 31.55 20.20 28.01
CA LYS A 216 31.91 19.17 27.01
C LYS A 216 31.42 17.80 27.50
N LYS A 217 30.54 17.13 26.74
CA LYS A 217 30.19 15.72 26.94
C LYS A 217 30.92 14.88 25.89
N LYS A 218 31.91 14.08 26.35
CA LYS A 218 32.57 13.01 25.56
C LYS A 218 31.53 11.96 25.18
N LYS A 219 31.35 11.72 23.88
CA LYS A 219 30.57 10.59 23.35
C LYS A 219 31.54 9.45 23.05
N LYS A 220 31.29 8.28 23.63
CA LYS A 220 32.10 7.06 23.51
C LYS A 220 31.54 6.30 22.31
N ASP A 221 32.32 6.15 21.25
CA ASP A 221 31.92 5.44 20.03
C ASP A 221 31.73 3.95 20.32
N LYS A 222 30.47 3.48 20.28
CA LYS A 222 30.14 2.07 20.12
C LYS A 222 29.95 1.84 18.63
N LYS A 223 30.89 1.09 18.03
CA LYS A 223 30.86 0.67 16.62
C LYS A 223 29.61 -0.21 16.43
N SER A 224 28.62 0.28 15.68
CA SER A 224 27.45 -0.51 15.28
C SER A 224 27.87 -1.44 14.16
N GLU A 225 27.76 -2.74 14.40
CA GLU A 225 28.01 -3.79 13.41
C GLU A 225 27.00 -3.66 12.27
N THR A 226 27.47 -3.77 11.02
CA THR A 226 26.61 -3.57 9.85
C THR A 226 25.83 -4.84 9.53
N THR A 227 24.72 -4.69 8.81
CA THR A 227 23.88 -5.80 8.38
C THR A 227 24.67 -6.83 7.55
N GLU A 228 25.68 -6.38 6.81
CA GLU A 228 26.57 -7.24 6.02
C GLU A 228 27.48 -8.09 6.92
N ASP A 229 28.00 -7.52 8.01
CA ASP A 229 28.83 -8.24 8.99
C ASP A 229 28.04 -9.36 9.69
N ILE A 230 26.79 -9.07 10.07
CA ILE A 230 25.87 -10.05 10.68
C ILE A 230 25.55 -11.17 9.69
N THR A 231 25.24 -10.83 8.45
CA THR A 231 24.88 -11.81 7.41
C THR A 231 26.05 -12.74 7.12
N ARG A 232 27.28 -12.20 7.04
CA ARG A 232 28.49 -13.00 6.79
C ARG A 232 28.78 -13.98 7.93
N ARG A 233 28.61 -13.55 9.18
CA ARG A 233 28.81 -14.42 10.35
C ARG A 233 27.82 -15.59 10.38
N LEU A 234 26.54 -15.31 10.11
CA LEU A 234 25.51 -16.35 10.08
C LEU A 234 25.75 -17.38 8.97
N LEU A 235 26.27 -16.94 7.83
CA LEU A 235 26.62 -17.83 6.72
C LEU A 235 27.84 -18.70 7.04
N GLU A 236 28.84 -18.16 7.73
CA GLU A 236 30.00 -18.91 8.19
C GLU A 236 29.67 -19.94 9.28
N GLU A 237 28.74 -19.62 10.19
CA GLU A 237 28.24 -20.57 11.19
C GLU A 237 27.46 -21.72 10.52
N ALA A 238 26.53 -21.43 9.61
CA ALA A 238 25.78 -22.45 8.88
C ALA A 238 26.67 -23.40 8.04
N LEU A 239 27.77 -22.87 7.47
CA LEU A 239 28.73 -23.67 6.72
C LEU A 239 29.65 -24.54 7.60
N LYS A 240 29.82 -24.20 8.88
CA LYS A 240 30.54 -25.05 9.83
C LYS A 240 29.69 -26.26 10.23
N ASP A 241 28.41 -26.04 10.48
CA ASP A 241 27.48 -27.11 10.87
C ASP A 241 27.34 -28.18 9.77
N LEU A 242 27.35 -27.77 8.50
CA LEU A 242 27.34 -28.68 7.33
C LEU A 242 28.63 -29.50 7.15
N LYS A 243 29.75 -29.10 7.76
CA LYS A 243 31.04 -29.82 7.65
C LYS A 243 31.28 -30.80 8.80
N THR A 244 30.50 -30.73 9.87
CA THR A 244 30.59 -31.61 11.04
C THR A 244 29.71 -32.87 10.95
N GLU A 245 28.85 -32.99 9.92
CA GLU A 245 27.97 -34.15 9.70
C GLU A 245 28.49 -35.15 8.64
N LYS A 246 29.80 -35.22 8.40
CA LYS A 246 30.47 -36.28 7.63
C LYS A 246 31.57 -36.93 8.46
#